data_AF-A0A531ABW1-F1
#
_entry.id   AF-A0A531ABW1-F1
#
_cell.length_a   1.000
_cell.length_b   1.000
_cell.length_c   1.000
_cell.angle_alpha   90.00
_cell.angle_beta   90.00
_cell.angle_gamma   90.00
#
_symmetry.space_group_name_H-M   'P 1'
#
loop_
_entity.id
_entity.type
_entity.pdbx_description
1 polymer ?
#
loop_
_entity_poly.entity_id
_entity_poly.type
_entity_poly.pdbx_seq_one_letter_code
_entity_poly.pdbx_strand_id
1 'polypeptide(L)'
;MRIAPVAALPEIRLYAAHPASGLWRLTRPQGRAAEPEEEANEADEDGPEPQPPYWAYAWAGGAVLARYILDRPETVAGLRVLDLGAGSGLVGIAAARAGAS
;
A
#
# COMPACT_ATOMS: atom_id res chain seq x y z
N MET A 1 -12.88 4.13 -1.45
CA MET A 1 -11.84 3.06 -1.46
C MET A 1 -12.28 1.96 -2.41
N ARG A 2 -11.42 1.49 -3.31
CA ARG A 2 -11.76 0.46 -4.32
C ARG A 2 -10.74 -0.67 -4.27
N ILE A 3 -11.21 -1.91 -4.43
CA ILE A 3 -10.36 -3.07 -4.68
C ILE A 3 -9.99 -3.11 -6.16
N ALA A 4 -8.71 -2.98 -6.46
CA ALA A 4 -8.17 -3.01 -7.81
C ALA A 4 -7.05 -4.05 -7.93
N PRO A 5 -6.83 -4.62 -9.13
CA PRO A 5 -5.62 -5.42 -9.38
C PRO A 5 -4.36 -4.58 -9.19
N VAL A 6 -3.31 -5.20 -8.68
CA VAL A 6 -1.96 -4.60 -8.67
C VAL A 6 -1.43 -4.61 -10.10
N ALA A 7 -0.93 -3.48 -10.60
CA ALA A 7 -0.62 -3.30 -12.04
C ALA A 7 0.28 -4.41 -12.64
N ALA A 8 1.29 -4.86 -11.91
CA ALA A 8 2.19 -5.94 -12.33
C ALA A 8 1.75 -7.36 -11.89
N LEU A 9 0.68 -7.45 -11.10
CA LEU A 9 0.21 -8.65 -10.40
C LEU A 9 -1.33 -8.72 -10.43
N PRO A 10 -1.96 -8.88 -11.61
CA PRO A 10 -3.43 -8.87 -11.75
C PRO A 10 -4.13 -9.99 -10.94
N GLU A 11 -3.40 -11.04 -10.59
CA GLU A 11 -3.85 -12.14 -9.74
C GLU A 11 -4.14 -11.66 -8.31
N ILE A 12 -3.43 -10.62 -7.85
CA ILE A 12 -3.57 -10.04 -6.51
C ILE A 12 -4.32 -8.71 -6.61
N ARG A 13 -5.37 -8.57 -5.80
CA ARG A 13 -6.18 -7.36 -5.72
C ARG A 13 -6.10 -6.80 -4.31
N LEU A 14 -5.83 -5.50 -4.19
CA LEU A 14 -5.68 -4.81 -2.91
C LEU A 14 -6.55 -3.55 -2.88
N TYR A 15 -6.83 -3.07 -1.67
CA TYR A 15 -7.22 -1.69 -1.48
C TYR A 15 -5.97 -0.82 -1.60
N ALA A 16 -5.86 -0.08 -2.70
CA ALA A 16 -4.78 0.88 -2.86
C ALA A 16 -4.98 2.09 -1.94
N ALA A 17 -3.87 2.69 -1.51
CA ALA A 17 -3.89 3.98 -0.84
C ALA A 17 -4.58 5.03 -1.74
N HIS A 18 -5.45 5.83 -1.13
CA HIS A 18 -6.31 6.80 -1.81
C HIS A 18 -6.48 8.02 -0.89
N PRO A 19 -6.70 9.24 -1.39
CA PRO A 19 -6.95 10.42 -0.54
C PRO A 19 -8.01 10.20 0.55
N ALA A 20 -9.14 9.57 0.18
CA ALA A 20 -10.19 9.10 1.10
C ALA A 20 -9.76 8.11 2.21
N SER A 21 -8.54 7.56 2.18
CA SER A 21 -7.99 6.74 3.28
C SER A 21 -7.55 7.60 4.48
N GLY A 22 -7.40 8.92 4.30
CA GLY A 22 -6.95 9.82 5.35
C GLY A 22 -5.47 9.69 5.75
N LEU A 23 -4.70 8.81 5.08
CA LEU A 23 -3.29 8.57 5.40
C LEU A 23 -2.41 9.81 5.30
N TRP A 24 -2.79 10.79 4.48
CA TRP A 24 -2.12 12.10 4.37
C TRP A 24 -2.03 12.85 5.71
N ARG A 25 -2.90 12.54 6.69
CA ARG A 25 -2.87 13.15 8.03
C ARG A 25 -1.62 12.76 8.80
N LEU A 26 -1.06 11.59 8.52
CA LEU A 26 0.13 11.06 9.19
C LEU A 26 1.44 11.73 8.74
N THR A 27 1.40 12.46 7.62
CA THR A 27 2.54 13.24 7.13
C THR A 27 2.48 14.71 7.53
N ARG A 28 1.40 15.16 8.20
CA ARG A 28 1.33 16.53 8.70
C ARG A 28 2.26 16.67 9.93
N PRO A 29 3.11 17.71 10.00
CA PRO A 29 3.93 17.95 11.18
C PRO A 29 3.04 18.20 12.41
N GLN A 30 3.15 17.37 13.46
CA GLN A 30 2.64 17.74 14.78
C GLN A 30 3.45 18.93 15.30
N GLY A 31 2.90 20.14 15.26
CA GLY A 31 3.56 21.29 15.90
C GLY A 31 3.26 22.68 15.34
N ARG A 32 2.69 22.79 14.14
CA ARG A 32 1.97 24.03 13.80
C ARG A 32 0.61 23.90 14.48
N ALA A 33 0.27 24.85 15.35
CA ALA A 33 -1.02 24.92 16.01
C ALA A 33 -2.10 24.48 15.02
N ALA A 34 -2.98 23.58 15.44
CA ALA A 34 -4.14 23.23 14.65
C ALA A 34 -4.87 24.54 14.34
N GLU A 35 -4.67 25.05 13.12
CA GLU A 35 -5.58 26.00 12.52
C GLU A 35 -6.97 25.38 12.70
N PRO A 36 -7.94 26.15 13.23
CA PRO A 36 -9.23 25.61 13.64
C PRO A 36 -9.84 24.78 12.51
N GLU A 37 -10.57 23.75 12.90
CA GLU A 37 -11.19 22.71 12.05
C GLU A 37 -12.10 23.27 10.93
N GLU A 38 -12.33 24.58 10.92
CA GLU A 38 -13.19 25.36 10.03
C GLU A 38 -12.59 25.58 8.63
N GLU A 39 -11.27 25.47 8.42
CA GLU A 39 -10.63 25.60 7.08
C GLU A 39 -10.33 24.24 6.40
N ALA A 40 -10.90 23.13 6.89
CA ALA A 40 -10.93 21.87 6.13
C ALA A 40 -12.15 21.81 5.17
N ASN A 41 -13.02 22.81 5.22
CA ASN A 41 -14.17 23.01 4.33
C ASN A 41 -13.89 24.14 3.35
N GLU A 42 -12.82 24.02 2.59
CA GLU A 42 -12.71 24.50 1.23
C GLU A 42 -11.44 23.83 0.73
N ALA A 43 -11.61 22.67 0.09
CA ALA A 43 -10.65 22.34 -0.93
C ALA A 43 -10.59 23.60 -1.80
N ASP A 44 -9.46 24.30 -1.82
CA ASP A 44 -9.12 25.11 -2.98
C ASP A 44 -9.53 24.25 -4.16
N GLU A 45 -10.58 24.63 -4.91
CA GLU A 45 -11.06 23.83 -6.05
C GLU A 45 -9.93 23.66 -7.10
N ASP A 46 -8.85 24.44 -6.96
CA ASP A 46 -7.61 24.43 -7.72
C ASP A 46 -6.38 23.82 -6.99
N GLY A 47 -6.52 23.35 -5.74
CA GLY A 47 -5.42 22.77 -4.95
C GLY A 47 -5.19 21.27 -5.25
N PRO A 48 -3.93 20.77 -5.23
CA PRO A 48 -3.67 19.36 -5.50
C PRO A 48 -4.28 18.47 -4.42
N GLU A 49 -5.03 17.44 -4.85
CA GLU A 49 -5.68 16.49 -3.96
C GLU A 49 -4.65 15.87 -2.99
N PRO A 50 -4.92 15.83 -1.67
CA PRO A 50 -3.96 15.38 -0.68
C PRO A 50 -3.54 13.93 -0.91
N GLN A 51 -2.27 13.75 -1.30
CA GLN A 51 -1.73 12.45 -1.68
C GLN A 51 -1.39 11.59 -0.44
N PRO A 52 -1.59 10.26 -0.51
CA PRO A 52 -1.05 9.35 0.50
C PRO A 52 0.48 9.48 0.67
N PRO A 53 1.01 9.18 1.87
CA PRO A 53 2.44 9.11 2.10
C PRO A 53 3.14 8.14 1.15
N TYR A 54 4.39 8.44 0.79
CA TYR A 54 5.17 7.61 -0.15
C TYR A 54 5.28 6.13 0.28
N TRP A 55 5.29 5.86 1.59
CA TRP A 55 5.35 4.49 2.13
C TRP A 55 4.03 3.71 2.01
N ALA A 56 2.93 4.35 1.63
CA ALA A 56 1.62 3.70 1.44
C ALA A 56 1.45 3.10 0.03
N TYR A 57 2.37 3.36 -0.90
CA TYR A 57 2.35 2.78 -2.24
C TYR A 57 3.03 1.42 -2.29
N ALA A 58 2.65 0.57 -3.24
CA ALA A 58 3.36 -0.67 -3.53
C ALA A 58 4.69 -0.34 -4.24
N TRP A 59 5.81 -0.64 -3.60
CA TRP A 59 7.14 -0.36 -4.13
C TRP A 59 7.50 -1.37 -5.22
N ALA A 60 8.23 -0.90 -6.24
CA ALA A 60 8.64 -1.74 -7.38
C ALA A 60 9.38 -3.02 -6.95
N GLY A 61 10.26 -2.93 -5.94
CA GLY A 61 10.96 -4.09 -5.40
C GLY A 61 10.03 -5.15 -4.84
N GLY A 62 9.00 -4.76 -4.08
CA GLY A 62 7.99 -5.68 -3.57
C GLY A 62 7.16 -6.31 -4.69
N ALA A 63 6.82 -5.55 -5.73
CA ALA A 63 6.10 -6.07 -6.89
C ALA A 63 6.91 -7.10 -7.69
N VAL A 64 8.21 -6.85 -7.92
CA VAL A 64 9.11 -7.80 -8.61
C VAL A 64 9.31 -9.06 -7.76
N LEU A 65 9.51 -8.93 -6.45
CA LEU A 65 9.67 -10.08 -5.56
C LEU A 65 8.40 -10.94 -5.50
N ALA A 66 7.22 -10.32 -5.42
CA ALA A 66 5.95 -11.03 -5.46
C ALA A 66 5.75 -11.76 -6.80
N ARG A 67 6.09 -11.13 -7.94
CA ARG A 67 6.07 -11.81 -9.25
C ARG A 67 7.02 -13.00 -9.29
N TYR A 68 8.26 -12.82 -8.80
CA TYR A 68 9.24 -13.90 -8.74
C TYR A 68 8.73 -15.11 -7.96
N ILE A 69 8.10 -14.89 -6.80
CA ILE A 69 7.51 -15.96 -5.97
C ILE A 69 6.34 -16.66 -6.69
N LEU A 70 5.43 -15.89 -7.30
CA LEU A 70 4.28 -16.48 -8.01
C LEU A 70 4.72 -17.32 -9.22
N ASP A 71 5.77 -16.89 -9.92
CA ASP A 71 6.31 -17.62 -11.06
C ASP A 71 7.16 -18.84 -10.62
N ARG A 72 7.60 -18.89 -9.37
CA ARG A 72 8.48 -19.94 -8.78
C ARG A 72 8.00 -20.35 -7.38
N PRO A 73 6.82 -20.96 -7.26
CA PRO A 73 6.23 -21.26 -5.96
C PRO A 73 7.10 -22.19 -5.11
N GLU A 74 7.92 -23.04 -5.73
CA GLU A 74 8.88 -23.92 -5.07
C GLU A 74 9.90 -23.20 -4.18
N THR A 75 10.08 -21.89 -4.36
CA THR A 75 10.96 -21.06 -3.53
C THR A 75 10.44 -20.87 -2.10
N VAL A 76 9.13 -21.03 -1.89
CA VAL A 76 8.48 -20.80 -0.58
C VAL A 76 7.45 -21.87 -0.18
N ALA A 77 7.05 -22.77 -1.09
CA ALA A 77 6.05 -23.79 -0.83
C ALA A 77 6.43 -24.69 0.36
N GLY A 78 5.53 -24.84 1.33
CA GLY A 78 5.71 -25.62 2.54
C GLY A 78 6.69 -25.01 3.55
N LEU A 79 7.21 -23.81 3.30
CA LEU A 79 8.11 -23.10 4.21
C LEU A 79 7.33 -22.10 5.08
N ARG A 80 7.86 -21.87 6.29
CA ARG A 80 7.41 -20.80 7.18
C ARG A 80 8.05 -19.48 6.73
N VAL A 81 7.23 -18.50 6.36
CA VAL A 81 7.70 -17.21 5.81
C VAL A 81 7.35 -16.06 6.75
N LEU A 82 8.29 -15.13 6.93
CA LEU A 82 8.11 -13.86 7.63
C LEU A 82 8.41 -12.70 6.67
N ASP A 83 7.43 -11.84 6.42
CA ASP A 83 7.57 -10.63 5.58
C ASP A 83 7.86 -9.41 6.46
N LEU A 84 9.11 -8.94 6.47
CA LEU A 84 9.55 -7.79 7.27
C LEU A 84 9.39 -6.50 6.48
N GLY A 85 8.74 -5.51 7.09
CA GLY A 85 8.41 -4.26 6.38
C GLY A 85 7.34 -4.47 5.31
N ALA A 86 6.39 -5.39 5.55
CA ALA A 86 5.41 -5.87 4.58
C ALA A 86 4.60 -4.76 3.87
N GLY A 87 4.43 -3.59 4.50
CA GLY A 87 3.70 -2.46 3.93
C GLY A 87 2.30 -2.87 3.48
N SER A 88 2.05 -2.87 2.17
CA SER A 88 0.80 -3.35 1.54
C SER A 88 0.49 -4.84 1.76
N GLY A 89 1.44 -5.64 2.25
CA GLY A 89 1.33 -7.09 2.40
C GLY A 89 1.45 -7.89 1.10
N LEU A 90 1.77 -7.22 -0.02
CA LEU A 90 1.80 -7.82 -1.36
C LEU A 90 2.70 -9.07 -1.45
N VAL A 91 3.89 -9.02 -0.85
CA VAL A 91 4.86 -10.13 -0.89
C VAL A 91 4.40 -11.28 -0.01
N GLY A 92 3.99 -11.01 1.22
CA GLY A 92 3.40 -12.03 2.11
C GLY A 92 2.18 -12.73 1.48
N ILE A 93 1.30 -11.98 0.80
CA ILE A 93 0.15 -12.55 0.08
C ILE A 93 0.62 -13.46 -1.07
N ALA A 94 1.63 -13.05 -1.85
CA ALA A 94 2.21 -13.88 -2.89
C ALA A 94 2.81 -15.17 -2.33
N ALA A 95 3.54 -15.09 -1.21
CA ALA A 95 4.12 -16.25 -0.54
C ALA A 95 3.05 -17.23 -0.03
N ALA A 96 2.00 -16.73 0.61
CA ALA A 96 0.88 -17.55 1.06
C ALA A 96 0.17 -18.24 -0.12
N ARG A 97 -0.03 -17.52 -1.25
CA ARG A 97 -0.61 -18.10 -2.47
C ARG A 97 0.29 -19.14 -3.14
N ALA A 98 1.60 -19.00 -3.01
CA ALA A 98 2.59 -19.98 -3.47
C ALA A 98 2.74 -21.19 -2.53
N GLY A 99 1.97 -21.25 -1.43
CA GLY A 99 1.90 -22.41 -0.55
C GLY A 99 2.81 -22.34 0.69
N ALA A 100 3.29 -21.16 1.09
CA ALA A 100 3.90 -20.99 2.41
C ALA A 100 2.88 -21.28 3.54
N SER A 101 3.34 -21.87 4.65
CA SER A 101 2.50 -22.32 5.78
C SER A 101 3.18 -22.20 7.13
#